data_AF-A0A1H3DC94-F1
#
_entry.id   AF-A0A1H3DC94-F1
#
_cell.length_a   1.000
_cell.length_b   1.000
_cell.length_c   1.000
_cell.angle_alpha   90.00
_cell.angle_beta   90.00
_cell.angle_gamma   90.00
#
_symmetry.space_group_name_H-M   'P 1'
#
loop_
_entity.id
_entity.type
_entity.pdbx_description
1 polymer ?
#
loop_
_entity_poly.entity_id
_entity_poly.type
_entity_poly.pdbx_seq_one_letter_code
_entity_poly.pdbx_strand_id
1 'polypeptide(L)'
;MNRIALITESSTRQDSPMPAYRFYQGSRSRWVNNIIRYMEVRNFSEDNIFFLSVFGQRIIGYQEIIDPYPVRKWHPRKDECTAFAEKVLAFIQQIHPLPFVEIHTGKTISDPLKRLFDEKGIEYRVYGDGVPLGAKPTWYAELIENELTQIRLKEIEREKMVVSSLIQFQSPQEASHLIDQFENKAHLYGIEANIEELKKLLGSYRQKKKDAKKAYEAFNNVMEKEDIAGEFNKFLLNVQSLAELHGHAHFEEIKSRFGQSVAKLRLYLIKHNYALMAEYSIFAALQRMQIALLK
;
A
#
# COMPACT_ATOMS: atom_id res chain seq x y z
N MET A 1 21.11 3.83 -8.67
CA MET A 1 22.05 3.14 -9.56
C MET A 1 21.85 3.69 -10.95
N ASN A 2 22.90 4.08 -11.68
CA ASN A 2 22.79 4.53 -13.06
C ASN A 2 22.48 3.31 -13.93
N ARG A 3 21.33 3.28 -14.62
CA ARG A 3 20.92 2.14 -15.45
C ARG A 3 20.40 2.67 -16.77
N ILE A 4 20.74 1.98 -17.86
CA ILE A 4 20.21 2.29 -19.20
C ILE A 4 19.50 1.08 -19.79
N ALA A 5 18.55 1.31 -20.69
CA ALA A 5 17.85 0.26 -21.41
C ALA A 5 18.14 0.37 -22.91
N LEU A 6 18.56 -0.75 -23.52
CA LEU A 6 18.79 -0.89 -24.95
C LEU A 6 17.66 -1.71 -25.55
N ILE A 7 16.85 -1.10 -26.41
CA ILE A 7 15.63 -1.68 -26.95
C ILE A 7 15.81 -1.96 -28.44
N THR A 8 15.34 -3.11 -28.92
CA THR A 8 15.32 -3.37 -30.37
C THR A 8 14.38 -2.43 -31.10
N GLU A 9 14.76 -1.99 -32.29
CA GLU A 9 13.81 -1.35 -33.19
C GLU A 9 12.66 -2.28 -33.60
N SER A 10 11.54 -1.68 -33.96
CA SER A 10 10.38 -2.33 -34.57
C SER A 10 10.44 -2.25 -36.10
N SER A 11 9.95 -3.29 -36.77
CA SER A 11 9.72 -3.26 -38.22
C SER A 11 8.37 -2.63 -38.62
N THR A 12 7.45 -2.48 -37.66
CA THR A 12 6.14 -1.85 -37.89
C THR A 12 6.22 -0.39 -37.45
N ARG A 13 6.96 0.39 -38.23
CA ARG A 13 7.24 1.80 -37.97
C ARG A 13 6.11 2.69 -38.48
N GLN A 14 6.04 3.91 -37.98
CA GLN A 14 5.10 4.92 -38.45
C GLN A 14 5.65 5.65 -39.69
N ASP A 15 4.75 6.17 -40.52
CA ASP A 15 5.10 6.81 -41.81
C ASP A 15 5.35 8.32 -41.70
N SER A 16 5.26 8.89 -40.50
CA SER A 16 5.50 10.31 -40.23
C SER A 16 6.59 10.52 -39.16
N PRO A 17 7.30 11.65 -39.20
CA PRO A 17 8.28 11.98 -38.16
C PRO A 17 7.65 12.11 -36.78
N MET A 18 8.20 11.41 -35.79
CA MET A 18 7.71 11.43 -34.40
C MET A 18 8.76 10.91 -33.41
N PRO A 19 8.56 11.07 -32.09
CA PRO A 19 9.47 10.51 -31.08
C PRO A 19 9.64 9.00 -31.21
N ALA A 20 10.84 8.50 -30.93
CA ALA A 20 11.24 7.11 -31.14
C ALA A 20 10.27 6.08 -30.53
N TYR A 21 9.83 6.31 -29.29
CA TYR A 21 8.90 5.39 -28.62
C TYR A 21 7.56 5.24 -29.35
N ARG A 22 7.03 6.32 -29.96
CA ARG A 22 5.82 6.27 -30.78
C ARG A 22 6.11 5.72 -32.17
N PHE A 23 7.25 6.10 -32.74
CA PHE A 23 7.66 5.68 -34.06
C PHE A 23 7.78 4.15 -34.17
N TYR A 24 8.28 3.49 -33.13
CA TYR A 24 8.42 2.03 -33.09
C TYR A 24 7.19 1.29 -32.55
N GLN A 25 6.19 2.01 -32.01
CA GLN A 25 4.93 1.41 -31.60
C GLN A 25 4.05 1.08 -32.81
N GLY A 26 3.27 0.00 -32.69
CA GLY A 26 2.28 -0.36 -33.70
C GLY A 26 1.47 -1.58 -33.29
N SER A 27 0.28 -1.75 -33.86
CA SER A 27 -0.63 -2.88 -33.53
C SER A 27 0.02 -4.26 -33.75
N ARG A 28 1.01 -4.33 -34.63
CA ARG A 28 1.78 -5.54 -34.95
C ARG A 28 3.11 -5.66 -34.18
N SER A 29 3.59 -4.62 -33.49
CA SER A 29 4.82 -4.65 -32.68
C SER A 29 4.59 -5.05 -31.23
N ARG A 30 3.94 -6.20 -31.00
CA ARG A 30 3.55 -6.62 -29.64
C ARG A 30 4.73 -6.68 -28.66
N TRP A 31 5.91 -7.05 -29.14
CA TRP A 31 7.09 -7.14 -28.29
C TRP A 31 7.63 -5.76 -27.88
N VAL A 32 7.85 -4.84 -28.82
CA VAL A 32 8.36 -3.50 -28.51
C VAL A 32 7.34 -2.71 -27.68
N ASN A 33 6.04 -2.83 -28.00
CA ASN A 33 4.99 -2.22 -27.19
C ASN A 33 5.05 -2.68 -25.72
N ASN A 34 5.26 -3.99 -25.48
CA ASN A 34 5.35 -4.51 -24.12
C ASN A 34 6.66 -4.16 -23.43
N ILE A 35 7.78 -4.01 -24.14
CA ILE A 35 9.02 -3.48 -23.55
C ILE A 35 8.78 -2.04 -23.08
N ILE A 36 8.21 -1.18 -23.94
CA ILE A 36 7.90 0.22 -23.58
C ILE A 36 6.98 0.27 -22.37
N ARG A 37 5.88 -0.49 -22.39
CA ARG A 37 4.96 -0.58 -21.24
C ARG A 37 5.65 -1.07 -19.97
N TYR A 38 6.58 -2.02 -20.08
CA TYR A 38 7.36 -2.49 -18.93
C TYR A 38 8.28 -1.40 -18.36
N MET A 39 8.88 -0.56 -19.22
CA MET A 39 9.66 0.60 -18.78
C MET A 39 8.79 1.64 -18.08
N GLU A 40 7.60 1.93 -18.63
CA GLU A 40 6.64 2.86 -18.05
C GLU A 40 6.18 2.42 -16.66
N VAL A 41 5.78 1.16 -16.51
CA VAL A 41 5.32 0.60 -15.21
C VAL A 41 6.41 0.65 -14.14
N ARG A 42 7.68 0.52 -14.54
CA ARG A 42 8.83 0.63 -13.63
C ARG A 42 9.28 2.07 -13.38
N ASN A 43 8.59 3.06 -13.96
CA ASN A 43 9.01 4.46 -13.98
C ASN A 43 10.48 4.62 -14.39
N PHE A 44 10.89 3.88 -15.43
CA PHE A 44 12.26 3.95 -15.94
C PHE A 44 12.50 5.32 -16.60
N SER A 45 13.63 5.95 -16.29
CA SER A 45 13.95 7.30 -16.81
C SER A 45 14.07 7.27 -18.34
N GLU A 46 13.29 8.12 -19.01
CA GLU A 46 13.24 8.21 -20.47
C GLU A 46 14.59 8.59 -21.09
N ASP A 47 15.38 9.43 -20.41
CA ASP A 47 16.72 9.86 -20.84
C ASP A 47 17.73 8.69 -20.89
N ASN A 48 17.41 7.59 -20.23
CA ASN A 48 18.25 6.41 -20.15
C ASN A 48 17.75 5.25 -21.03
N ILE A 49 16.76 5.50 -21.90
CA ILE A 49 16.23 4.49 -22.83
C ILE A 49 16.70 4.80 -24.25
N PHE A 50 17.30 3.81 -24.89
CA PHE A 50 17.84 3.94 -26.25
C PHE A 50 17.32 2.82 -27.15
N PHE A 51 16.78 3.18 -28.31
CA PHE A 51 16.46 2.24 -29.38
C PHE A 51 17.69 1.99 -30.24
N LEU A 52 17.93 0.71 -30.53
CA LEU A 52 19.04 0.26 -31.36
C LEU A 52 18.55 -0.07 -32.76
N SER A 53 19.03 0.69 -33.75
CA SER A 53 18.78 0.45 -35.16
C SER A 53 20.06 0.04 -35.87
N VAL A 54 20.07 -1.16 -36.44
CA VAL A 54 21.20 -1.60 -37.28
C VAL A 54 21.24 -0.79 -38.58
N PHE A 55 20.10 -0.28 -39.05
CA PHE A 55 20.04 0.62 -40.18
C PHE A 55 20.75 1.95 -39.85
N GLY A 56 21.84 2.24 -40.55
CA GLY A 56 22.68 3.40 -40.25
C GLY A 56 23.43 3.29 -38.92
N GLN A 57 23.40 2.13 -38.25
CA GLN A 57 24.04 1.87 -36.96
C GLN A 57 23.70 2.96 -35.93
N ARG A 58 22.42 3.26 -35.75
CA ARG A 58 21.94 4.37 -34.91
C ARG A 58 21.60 3.89 -33.50
N ILE A 59 21.97 4.70 -32.52
CA ILE A 59 21.53 4.62 -31.13
C ILE A 59 20.63 5.84 -30.93
N ILE A 60 19.36 5.62 -30.67
CA ILE A 60 18.32 6.66 -30.77
C ILE A 60 17.69 6.84 -29.40
N GLY A 61 17.66 8.07 -28.88
CA GLY A 61 17.05 8.36 -27.58
C GLY A 61 15.53 8.15 -27.59
N TYR A 62 14.93 7.86 -26.42
CA TYR A 62 13.49 7.57 -26.29
C TYR A 62 12.57 8.64 -26.89
N GLN A 63 12.89 9.91 -26.64
CA GLN A 63 12.16 11.09 -27.13
C GLN A 63 12.74 11.68 -28.43
N GLU A 64 13.83 11.10 -28.98
CA GLU A 64 14.45 11.61 -30.21
C GLU A 64 13.46 11.49 -31.38
N ILE A 65 13.30 12.58 -32.14
CA ILE A 65 12.45 12.58 -33.33
C ILE A 65 13.13 11.80 -34.45
N ILE A 66 12.43 10.81 -34.99
CA ILE A 66 12.92 9.96 -36.07
C ILE A 66 12.16 10.31 -37.35
N ASP A 67 12.89 10.64 -38.41
CA ASP A 67 12.33 10.65 -39.77
C ASP A 67 12.16 9.22 -40.30
N PRO A 68 11.05 8.90 -40.99
CA PRO A 68 10.82 7.59 -41.58
C PRO A 68 12.00 7.14 -42.45
N TYR A 69 12.42 5.89 -42.26
CA TYR A 69 13.51 5.28 -43.03
C TYR A 69 13.14 3.87 -43.49
N PRO A 70 13.71 3.39 -44.62
CA PRO A 70 13.31 2.14 -45.24
C PRO A 70 13.39 0.94 -44.29
N VAL A 71 12.38 0.06 -44.37
CA VAL A 71 12.42 -1.25 -43.72
C VAL A 71 13.36 -2.14 -44.53
N ARG A 72 14.34 -2.75 -43.86
CA ARG A 72 15.29 -3.64 -44.52
C ARG A 72 14.59 -4.90 -45.01
N LYS A 73 14.85 -5.25 -46.27
CA LYS A 73 14.36 -6.48 -46.90
C LYS A 73 15.02 -7.74 -46.32
N TRP A 74 16.28 -7.63 -45.89
CA TRP A 74 17.08 -8.73 -45.40
C TRP A 74 17.47 -8.54 -43.94
N HIS A 75 17.53 -9.65 -43.21
CA HIS A 75 18.04 -9.65 -41.84
C HIS A 75 19.53 -9.21 -41.84
N PRO A 76 19.97 -8.39 -40.87
CA PRO A 76 21.36 -7.97 -40.76
C PRO A 76 22.35 -9.14 -40.76
N ARG A 77 23.52 -8.94 -41.37
CA ARG A 77 24.61 -9.92 -41.37
C ARG A 77 25.37 -9.89 -40.04
N LYS A 78 26.02 -10.99 -39.69
CA LYS A 78 26.77 -11.13 -38.42
C LYS A 78 27.86 -10.06 -38.23
N ASP A 79 28.63 -9.77 -39.28
CA ASP A 79 29.72 -8.78 -39.21
C ASP A 79 29.19 -7.36 -38.96
N GLU A 80 28.05 -7.03 -39.55
CA GLU A 80 27.37 -5.74 -39.35
C GLU A 80 26.87 -5.60 -37.91
N CYS A 81 26.29 -6.65 -37.34
CA CYS A 81 25.86 -6.66 -35.94
C CYS A 81 27.05 -6.59 -34.97
N THR A 82 28.19 -7.18 -35.32
CA THR A 82 29.41 -7.11 -34.51
C THR A 82 29.97 -5.69 -34.52
N ALA A 83 30.10 -5.07 -35.69
CA ALA A 83 30.53 -3.67 -35.82
C ALA A 83 29.59 -2.70 -35.09
N PHE A 84 28.28 -2.94 -35.17
CA PHE A 84 27.32 -2.12 -34.45
C PHE A 84 27.42 -2.29 -32.93
N ALA A 85 27.65 -3.52 -32.43
CA ALA A 85 27.85 -3.77 -31.01
C ALA A 85 29.08 -3.02 -30.45
N GLU A 86 30.17 -2.91 -31.22
CA GLU A 86 31.34 -2.09 -30.85
C GLU A 86 30.98 -0.60 -30.72
N LYS A 87 30.15 -0.08 -31.63
CA LYS A 87 29.65 1.30 -31.55
C LYS A 87 28.79 1.53 -30.30
N VAL A 88 27.94 0.56 -29.96
CA VAL A 88 27.13 0.59 -28.73
C VAL A 88 28.00 0.56 -27.48
N LEU A 89 29.05 -0.28 -27.46
CA LEU A 89 30.02 -0.30 -26.38
C LEU A 89 30.70 1.06 -26.21
N ALA A 90 31.17 1.66 -27.30
CA ALA A 90 31.83 2.96 -27.27
C ALA A 90 30.90 4.07 -26.72
N PHE A 91 29.61 4.04 -27.08
CA PHE A 91 28.61 4.92 -26.52
C PHE A 91 28.44 4.74 -25.00
N ILE A 92 28.33 3.50 -24.52
CA ILE A 92 28.16 3.21 -23.09
C ILE A 92 29.36 3.66 -22.27
N GLN A 93 30.57 3.50 -22.81
CA GLN A 93 31.81 3.92 -22.17
C GLN A 93 31.93 5.45 -22.00
N GLN A 94 31.14 6.24 -22.74
CA GLN A 94 31.06 7.70 -22.57
C GLN A 94 30.19 8.12 -21.37
N ILE A 95 29.39 7.20 -20.81
CA ILE A 95 28.49 7.47 -19.70
C ILE A 95 29.24 7.25 -18.38
N HIS A 96 29.31 8.28 -17.54
CA HIS A 96 29.97 8.25 -16.23
C HIS A 96 29.00 8.61 -15.10
N PRO A 97 28.92 7.80 -14.02
CA PRO A 97 29.57 6.50 -13.83
C PRO A 97 29.04 5.43 -14.82
N LEU A 98 29.84 4.40 -15.08
CA LEU A 98 29.46 3.30 -15.98
C LEU A 98 28.09 2.73 -15.57
N PRO A 99 27.11 2.66 -16.49
CA PRO A 99 25.77 2.23 -16.15
C PRO A 99 25.64 0.70 -16.12
N PHE A 100 24.65 0.22 -15.36
CA PHE A 100 24.10 -1.13 -15.55
C PHE A 100 23.23 -1.17 -16.82
N VAL A 101 23.43 -2.15 -17.69
CA VAL A 101 22.78 -2.18 -19.00
C VAL A 101 21.67 -3.23 -19.08
N GLU A 102 20.42 -2.81 -19.29
CA GLU A 102 19.28 -3.69 -19.56
C GLU A 102 19.12 -3.90 -21.08
N ILE A 103 19.31 -5.12 -21.57
CA ILE A 103 19.27 -5.45 -23.00
C ILE A 103 17.92 -6.11 -23.36
N HIS A 104 17.15 -5.42 -24.19
CA HIS A 104 15.83 -5.83 -24.68
C HIS A 104 15.86 -6.06 -26.19
N THR A 105 16.84 -6.83 -26.66
CA THR A 105 17.08 -7.08 -28.09
C THR A 105 16.98 -8.55 -28.49
N GLY A 106 17.03 -8.82 -29.80
CA GLY A 106 17.18 -10.16 -30.33
C GLY A 106 18.62 -10.67 -30.19
N LYS A 107 18.81 -12.00 -30.27
CA LYS A 107 20.11 -12.67 -30.14
C LYS A 107 21.21 -12.10 -31.04
N THR A 108 20.82 -11.71 -32.25
CA THR A 108 21.71 -11.10 -33.24
C THR A 108 22.47 -9.88 -32.71
N ILE A 109 21.83 -9.08 -31.85
CA ILE A 109 22.44 -7.89 -31.23
C ILE A 109 22.90 -8.19 -29.81
N SER A 110 22.13 -8.97 -29.02
CA SER A 110 22.48 -9.22 -27.63
C SER A 110 23.75 -10.07 -27.49
N ASP A 111 23.95 -11.09 -28.32
CA ASP A 111 25.10 -12.00 -28.19
C ASP A 111 26.47 -11.29 -28.37
N PRO A 112 26.69 -10.46 -29.42
CA PRO A 112 27.93 -9.70 -29.51
C PRO A 112 28.08 -8.66 -28.39
N LEU A 113 26.98 -8.04 -27.91
CA LEU A 113 27.02 -7.12 -26.77
C LEU A 113 27.42 -7.81 -25.46
N LYS A 114 26.85 -9.00 -25.17
CA LYS A 114 27.18 -9.80 -23.97
C LYS A 114 28.68 -10.03 -23.89
N ARG A 115 29.27 -10.56 -24.97
CA ARG A 115 30.71 -10.81 -25.06
C ARG A 115 31.53 -9.55 -24.78
N LEU A 116 31.19 -8.44 -25.43
CA LEU A 116 31.89 -7.16 -25.24
C LEU A 116 31.75 -6.61 -23.82
N PHE A 117 30.57 -6.76 -23.20
CA PHE A 117 30.33 -6.31 -21.83
C PHE A 117 31.08 -7.17 -20.81
N ASP A 118 31.09 -8.50 -21.00
CA ASP A 118 31.88 -9.44 -20.18
C ASP A 118 33.38 -9.09 -20.25
N GLU A 119 33.93 -8.85 -21.45
CA GLU A 119 35.33 -8.46 -21.67
C GLU A 119 35.71 -7.11 -21.02
N LYS A 120 34.74 -6.20 -20.88
CA LYS A 120 34.96 -4.85 -20.33
C LYS A 120 34.48 -4.68 -18.90
N GLY A 121 33.98 -5.74 -18.26
CA GLY A 121 33.45 -5.71 -16.90
C GLY A 121 32.23 -4.79 -16.74
N ILE A 122 31.41 -4.65 -17.77
CA ILE A 122 30.16 -3.87 -17.72
C ILE A 122 29.04 -4.78 -17.22
N GLU A 123 28.35 -4.39 -16.16
CA GLU A 123 27.22 -5.16 -15.65
C GLU A 123 26.00 -5.03 -16.58
N TYR A 124 25.37 -6.16 -16.91
CA TYR A 124 24.18 -6.16 -17.76
C TYR A 124 23.18 -7.26 -17.39
N ARG A 125 21.98 -7.13 -17.93
CA ARG A 125 20.95 -8.18 -17.94
C ARG A 125 20.27 -8.25 -19.29
N VAL A 126 20.17 -9.46 -19.84
CA VAL A 126 19.41 -9.70 -21.08
C VAL A 126 18.00 -10.16 -20.73
N TYR A 127 17.00 -9.42 -21.23
CA TYR A 127 15.59 -9.74 -20.99
C TYR A 127 15.01 -10.59 -22.13
N GLY A 128 14.35 -11.68 -21.73
CA GLY A 128 13.79 -12.66 -22.66
C GLY A 128 14.88 -13.45 -23.38
N ASP A 129 16.06 -13.62 -22.76
CA ASP A 129 17.05 -14.59 -23.23
C ASP A 129 16.44 -16.00 -23.14
N GLY A 130 16.66 -16.82 -24.16
CA GLY A 130 16.02 -18.15 -24.28
C GLY A 130 14.51 -18.14 -24.62
N VAL A 131 13.80 -17.00 -24.52
CA VAL A 131 12.37 -16.92 -24.85
C VAL A 131 12.17 -16.79 -26.37
N PRO A 132 11.37 -17.66 -27.02
CA PRO A 132 11.07 -17.55 -28.45
C PRO A 132 10.43 -16.21 -28.80
N LEU A 133 10.76 -15.65 -29.97
CA LEU A 133 10.30 -14.32 -30.41
C LEU A 133 8.77 -14.15 -30.32
N GLY A 134 8.01 -15.18 -30.70
CA GLY A 134 6.54 -15.16 -30.63
C GLY A 134 5.96 -15.18 -29.21
N ALA A 135 6.72 -15.69 -28.23
CA ALA A 135 6.33 -15.76 -26.82
C ALA A 135 6.80 -14.56 -25.99
N LYS A 136 7.77 -13.77 -26.51
CA LYS A 136 8.29 -12.58 -25.82
C LYS A 136 7.19 -11.61 -25.36
N PRO A 137 6.16 -11.27 -26.17
CA PRO A 137 5.10 -10.38 -25.71
C PRO A 137 4.41 -10.88 -24.43
N THR A 138 4.06 -12.16 -24.36
CA THR A 138 3.42 -12.77 -23.19
C THR A 138 4.35 -12.76 -21.98
N TRP A 139 5.62 -13.12 -22.18
CA TRP A 139 6.62 -13.08 -21.10
C TRP A 139 6.80 -11.68 -20.50
N TYR A 140 6.80 -10.62 -21.33
CA TYR A 140 6.81 -9.24 -20.82
C TYR A 140 5.49 -8.86 -20.14
N ALA A 141 4.35 -9.39 -20.60
CA ALA A 141 3.07 -9.14 -19.93
C ALA A 141 3.07 -9.70 -18.50
N GLU A 142 3.63 -10.90 -18.29
CA GLU A 142 3.85 -11.48 -16.95
C GLU A 142 4.79 -10.62 -16.10
N LEU A 143 5.90 -10.10 -16.68
CA LEU A 143 6.79 -9.16 -15.97
C LEU A 143 6.07 -7.88 -15.54
N ILE A 144 5.23 -7.32 -16.41
CA ILE A 144 4.43 -6.13 -16.12
C ILE A 144 3.45 -6.42 -14.99
N GLU A 145 2.74 -7.55 -15.05
CA GLU A 145 1.79 -7.95 -14.02
C GLU A 145 2.46 -8.16 -12.66
N ASN A 146 3.64 -8.78 -12.66
CA ASN A 146 4.45 -8.93 -11.45
C ASN A 146 4.86 -7.57 -10.87
N GLU A 147 5.32 -6.62 -11.70
CA GLU A 147 5.71 -5.29 -11.23
C GLU A 147 4.51 -4.51 -10.66
N LEU A 148 3.38 -4.52 -11.37
CA LEU A 148 2.14 -3.90 -10.89
C LEU A 148 1.66 -4.52 -9.57
N THR A 149 1.82 -5.83 -9.42
CA THR A 149 1.50 -6.53 -8.17
C THR A 149 2.41 -6.07 -7.04
N GLN A 150 3.71 -5.94 -7.28
CA GLN A 150 4.66 -5.42 -6.28
C GLN A 150 4.36 -3.97 -5.88
N ILE A 151 4.00 -3.11 -6.84
CA ILE A 151 3.56 -1.73 -6.58
C ILE A 151 2.32 -1.74 -5.70
N ARG A 152 1.30 -2.52 -6.07
CA ARG A 152 0.05 -2.64 -5.31
C ARG A 152 0.30 -3.15 -3.89
N LEU A 153 1.18 -4.13 -3.70
CA LEU A 153 1.52 -4.65 -2.37
C LEU A 153 2.17 -3.57 -1.50
N LYS A 154 3.09 -2.77 -2.06
CA LYS A 154 3.71 -1.63 -1.34
C LYS A 154 2.68 -0.54 -1.00
N GLU A 155 1.73 -0.28 -1.89
CA GLU A 155 0.63 0.65 -1.63
C GLU A 155 -0.26 0.14 -0.50
N ILE A 156 -0.64 -1.14 -0.52
CA ILE A 156 -1.39 -1.79 0.55
C ILE A 156 -0.63 -1.67 1.88
N GLU A 157 0.66 -1.99 1.91
CA GLU A 157 1.49 -1.87 3.11
C GLU A 157 1.53 -0.43 3.65
N ARG A 158 1.69 0.55 2.76
CA ARG A 158 1.63 1.98 3.12
C ARG A 158 0.26 2.36 3.69
N GLU A 159 -0.82 1.91 3.08
CA GLU A 159 -2.18 2.13 3.59
C GLU A 159 -2.37 1.47 4.96
N LYS A 160 -1.90 0.23 5.17
CA LYS A 160 -1.96 -0.45 6.49
C LYS A 160 -1.26 0.37 7.57
N MET A 161 -0.10 0.97 7.26
CA MET A 161 0.61 1.87 8.18
C MET A 161 -0.20 3.14 8.50
N VAL A 162 -0.87 3.72 7.50
CA VAL A 162 -1.75 4.87 7.71
C VAL A 162 -2.92 4.49 8.63
N VAL A 163 -3.63 3.39 8.36
CA VAL A 163 -4.73 2.91 9.20
C VAL A 163 -4.25 2.64 10.63
N SER A 164 -3.09 2.00 10.78
CA SER A 164 -2.48 1.72 12.09
C SER A 164 -2.21 3.00 12.90
N SER A 165 -1.84 4.09 12.23
CA SER A 165 -1.56 5.38 12.90
C SER A 165 -2.81 6.16 13.32
N LEU A 166 -3.99 5.77 12.84
CA LEU A 166 -5.29 6.30 13.29
C LEU A 166 -5.74 5.69 14.63
N ILE A 167 -5.08 4.61 15.10
CA ILE A 167 -5.36 3.98 16.39
C ILE A 167 -4.40 4.59 17.43
N GLN A 168 -4.82 5.66 18.11
CA GLN A 168 -3.98 6.38 19.08
C GLN A 168 -4.44 6.17 20.51
N PHE A 169 -5.72 6.42 20.78
CA PHE A 169 -6.30 6.37 22.12
C PHE A 169 -7.02 5.05 22.42
N GLN A 170 -7.20 4.22 21.39
CA GLN A 170 -7.86 2.93 21.46
C GLN A 170 -9.29 3.03 22.02
N SER A 171 -10.01 4.05 21.56
CA SER A 171 -11.34 4.44 22.02
C SER A 171 -12.49 3.86 21.18
N PRO A 172 -13.72 3.79 21.72
CA PRO A 172 -14.92 3.42 20.96
C PRO A 172 -15.19 4.33 19.75
N GLN A 173 -14.78 5.60 19.80
CA GLN A 173 -14.93 6.56 18.72
C GLN A 173 -14.00 6.23 17.55
N GLU A 174 -12.73 5.95 17.83
CA GLU A 174 -11.77 5.50 16.82
C GLU A 174 -12.22 4.17 16.21
N ALA A 175 -12.70 3.20 17.02
CA ALA A 175 -13.25 1.96 16.50
C ALA A 175 -14.40 2.18 15.51
N SER A 176 -15.32 3.10 15.82
CA SER A 176 -16.41 3.44 14.90
C SER A 176 -15.87 4.04 13.60
N HIS A 177 -14.94 4.98 13.72
CA HIS A 177 -14.34 5.65 12.57
C HIS A 177 -13.62 4.66 11.63
N LEU A 178 -12.88 3.71 12.20
CA LEU A 178 -12.17 2.69 11.44
C LEU A 178 -13.12 1.76 10.68
N ILE A 179 -14.23 1.37 11.30
CA ILE A 179 -15.26 0.58 10.62
C ILE A 179 -15.83 1.39 9.46
N ASP A 180 -16.28 2.61 9.72
CA ASP A 180 -16.95 3.45 8.72
C ASP A 180 -16.06 3.73 7.50
N GLN A 181 -14.75 3.92 7.72
CA GLN A 181 -13.81 4.23 6.64
C GLN A 181 -13.24 3.00 5.92
N PHE A 182 -12.97 1.91 6.64
CA PHE A 182 -12.13 0.82 6.12
C PHE A 182 -12.83 -0.53 6.00
N GLU A 183 -14.10 -0.66 6.40
CA GLU A 183 -14.86 -1.92 6.29
C GLU A 183 -14.80 -2.50 4.86
N ASN A 184 -15.06 -1.67 3.84
CA ASN A 184 -15.09 -2.11 2.45
C ASN A 184 -13.72 -2.57 1.91
N LYS A 185 -12.63 -2.18 2.59
CA LYS A 185 -11.25 -2.52 2.23
C LYS A 185 -10.62 -3.53 3.17
N ALA A 186 -11.34 -4.04 4.18
CA ALA A 186 -10.78 -4.89 5.22
C ALA A 186 -10.07 -6.14 4.67
N HIS A 187 -10.59 -6.72 3.57
CA HIS A 187 -9.99 -7.86 2.87
C HIS A 187 -8.65 -7.58 2.21
N LEU A 188 -8.40 -6.33 1.79
CA LEU A 188 -7.10 -5.95 1.24
C LEU A 188 -6.03 -5.90 2.32
N TYR A 189 -6.44 -5.67 3.58
CA TYR A 189 -5.55 -5.52 4.72
C TYR A 189 -5.48 -6.77 5.60
N GLY A 190 -6.37 -7.76 5.39
CA GLY A 190 -6.46 -8.98 6.20
C GLY A 190 -7.01 -8.75 7.60
N ILE A 191 -7.95 -7.80 7.76
CA ILE A 191 -8.49 -7.36 9.07
C ILE A 191 -10.01 -7.53 9.19
N GLU A 192 -10.65 -8.31 8.31
CA GLU A 192 -12.11 -8.51 8.28
C GLU A 192 -12.64 -9.02 9.62
N ALA A 193 -11.94 -10.00 10.21
CA ALA A 193 -12.29 -10.55 11.51
C ALA A 193 -12.20 -9.50 12.63
N ASN A 194 -11.21 -8.60 12.57
CA ASN A 194 -11.06 -7.51 13.53
C ASN A 194 -12.20 -6.49 13.40
N ILE A 195 -12.59 -6.12 12.18
CA ILE A 195 -13.71 -5.21 11.93
C ILE A 195 -15.02 -5.80 12.47
N GLU A 196 -15.29 -7.07 12.20
CA GLU A 196 -16.49 -7.75 12.70
C GLU A 196 -16.50 -7.90 14.24
N GLU A 197 -15.34 -8.15 14.85
CA GLU A 197 -15.19 -8.11 16.30
C GLU A 197 -15.53 -6.73 16.86
N LEU A 198 -14.97 -5.65 16.28
CA LEU A 198 -15.21 -4.28 16.73
C LEU A 198 -16.69 -3.89 16.62
N LYS A 199 -17.39 -4.26 15.53
CA LYS A 199 -18.83 -4.01 15.39
C LYS A 199 -19.64 -4.63 16.54
N LYS A 200 -19.36 -5.89 16.87
CA LYS A 200 -20.04 -6.60 17.98
C LYS A 200 -19.76 -5.93 19.32
N LEU A 201 -18.49 -5.57 19.57
CA LEU A 201 -18.09 -4.90 20.80
C LEU A 201 -18.72 -3.50 20.93
N LEU A 202 -18.77 -2.72 19.85
CA LEU A 202 -19.42 -1.41 19.82
C LEU A 202 -20.92 -1.51 20.07
N GLY A 203 -21.60 -2.49 19.48
CA GLY A 203 -23.00 -2.77 19.78
C GLY A 203 -23.23 -3.04 21.26
N SER A 204 -22.41 -3.91 21.87
CA SER A 204 -22.45 -4.20 23.30
C SER A 204 -22.16 -2.96 24.16
N TYR A 205 -21.14 -2.19 23.83
CA TYR A 205 -20.75 -0.97 24.53
C TYR A 205 -21.87 0.08 24.50
N ARG A 206 -22.46 0.36 23.33
CA ARG A 206 -23.55 1.33 23.18
C ARG A 206 -24.75 0.95 24.06
N GLN A 207 -25.11 -0.33 24.10
CA GLN A 207 -26.19 -0.82 24.96
C GLN A 207 -25.87 -0.65 26.45
N LYS A 208 -24.68 -1.08 26.90
CA LYS A 208 -24.25 -0.95 28.29
C LYS A 208 -24.15 0.51 28.74
N LYS A 209 -23.66 1.41 27.87
CA LYS A 209 -23.58 2.86 28.12
C LYS A 209 -24.98 3.48 28.25
N LYS A 210 -25.93 3.06 27.41
CA LYS A 210 -27.34 3.47 27.51
C LYS A 210 -27.96 3.03 28.83
N ASP A 211 -27.71 1.79 29.27
CA ASP A 211 -28.22 1.27 30.53
C ASP A 211 -27.61 1.98 31.75
N ALA A 212 -26.30 2.28 31.70
CA ALA A 212 -25.63 3.08 32.71
C ALA A 212 -26.21 4.50 32.80
N LYS A 213 -26.45 5.15 31.65
CA LYS A 213 -27.08 6.48 31.59
C LYS A 213 -28.48 6.47 32.20
N LYS A 214 -29.32 5.48 31.86
CA LYS A 214 -30.66 5.33 32.46
C LYS A 214 -30.59 5.10 33.97
N ALA A 215 -29.64 4.30 34.44
CA ALA A 215 -29.44 4.07 35.87
C ALA A 215 -29.01 5.35 36.60
N TYR A 216 -28.15 6.17 35.97
CA TYR A 216 -27.73 7.48 36.47
C TYR A 216 -28.89 8.48 36.55
N GLU A 217 -29.70 8.57 35.49
CA GLU A 217 -30.91 9.42 35.48
C GLU A 217 -31.90 9.00 36.58
N ALA A 218 -32.14 7.69 36.73
CA ALA A 218 -33.00 7.17 37.79
C ALA A 218 -32.44 7.43 39.20
N PHE A 219 -31.12 7.44 39.34
CA PHE A 219 -30.43 7.79 40.58
C PHE A 219 -30.61 9.28 40.91
N ASN A 220 -30.31 10.19 39.97
CA ASN A 220 -30.47 11.63 40.17
C ASN A 220 -31.91 12.01 40.51
N ASN A 221 -32.90 11.43 39.82
CA ASN A 221 -34.32 11.68 40.09
C ASN A 221 -34.76 11.30 41.51
N VAL A 222 -34.10 10.33 42.15
CA VAL A 222 -34.38 9.95 43.54
C VAL A 222 -33.57 10.82 44.50
N MET A 223 -32.30 11.07 44.17
CA MET A 223 -31.41 11.92 44.96
C MET A 223 -31.98 13.34 45.13
N GLU A 224 -32.50 13.95 44.06
CA GLU A 224 -33.12 15.28 44.10
C GLU A 224 -34.35 15.35 45.03
N LYS A 225 -34.99 14.21 45.32
CA LYS A 225 -36.15 14.13 46.21
C LYS A 225 -35.77 13.84 47.65
N GLU A 226 -34.74 13.02 47.87
CA GLU A 226 -34.31 12.59 49.21
C GLU A 226 -33.28 13.55 49.84
N ASP A 227 -32.41 14.18 49.04
CA ASP A 227 -31.26 14.96 49.52
C ASP A 227 -31.45 16.48 49.39
N ILE A 228 -32.54 17.00 49.96
CA ILE A 228 -32.87 18.44 49.92
C ILE A 228 -31.77 19.32 50.55
N ALA A 229 -31.07 18.79 51.56
CA ALA A 229 -30.01 19.50 52.28
C ALA A 229 -28.60 19.34 51.67
N GLY A 230 -28.45 18.51 50.63
CA GLY A 230 -27.16 18.25 49.97
C GLY A 230 -26.17 17.45 50.83
N GLU A 231 -26.65 16.74 51.85
CA GLU A 231 -25.84 15.94 52.76
C GLU A 231 -25.31 14.67 52.06
N PHE A 232 -26.19 13.99 51.33
CA PHE A 232 -25.82 12.80 50.58
C PHE A 232 -24.88 13.16 49.41
N ASN A 233 -25.12 14.28 48.73
CA ASN A 233 -24.27 14.76 47.64
C ASN A 233 -22.83 15.04 48.09
N LYS A 234 -22.65 15.58 49.32
CA LYS A 234 -21.30 15.75 49.92
C LYS A 234 -20.60 14.42 50.18
N PHE A 235 -21.34 13.40 50.62
CA PHE A 235 -20.80 12.06 50.81
C PHE A 235 -20.34 11.43 49.48
N LEU A 236 -21.05 11.70 48.38
CA LEU A 236 -20.75 11.12 47.06
C LEU A 236 -19.50 11.66 46.39
N LEU A 237 -18.98 12.83 46.80
CA LEU A 237 -17.80 13.46 46.18
C LEU A 237 -16.58 12.53 46.12
N ASN A 238 -16.50 11.54 47.01
CA ASN A 238 -15.38 10.60 47.12
C ASN A 238 -15.75 9.16 46.72
N VAL A 239 -16.91 8.94 46.10
CA VAL A 239 -17.39 7.59 45.75
C VAL A 239 -17.49 7.45 44.23
N GLN A 240 -16.53 6.73 43.65
CA GLN A 240 -16.49 6.38 42.23
C GLN A 240 -16.70 4.88 41.98
N SER A 241 -16.60 4.06 43.02
CA SER A 241 -16.75 2.60 42.95
C SER A 241 -17.61 2.02 44.07
N LEU A 242 -18.07 0.77 43.88
CA LEU A 242 -18.75 0.04 44.96
C LEU A 242 -17.85 -0.22 46.16
N ALA A 243 -16.55 -0.44 45.93
CA ALA A 243 -15.60 -0.69 47.00
C ALA A 243 -15.44 0.55 47.90
N GLU A 244 -15.31 1.73 47.29
CA GLU A 244 -15.27 3.00 48.02
C GLU A 244 -16.59 3.26 48.75
N LEU A 245 -17.73 2.97 48.10
CA LEU A 245 -19.04 3.12 48.72
C LEU A 245 -19.17 2.27 49.99
N HIS A 246 -18.74 1.00 49.94
CA HIS A 246 -18.85 0.07 51.07
C HIS A 246 -17.76 0.25 52.13
N GLY A 247 -16.59 0.76 51.74
CA GLY A 247 -15.47 1.05 52.63
C GLY A 247 -15.59 2.38 53.38
N HIS A 248 -16.57 3.22 53.03
CA HIS A 248 -16.73 4.53 53.67
C HIS A 248 -17.26 4.41 55.10
N ALA A 249 -16.63 5.09 56.06
CA ALA A 249 -16.94 4.97 57.50
C ALA A 249 -18.42 5.26 57.85
N HIS A 250 -19.02 6.25 57.18
CA HIS A 250 -20.41 6.66 57.38
C HIS A 250 -21.45 5.89 56.53
N PHE A 251 -21.05 4.80 55.87
CA PHE A 251 -21.91 4.13 54.90
C PHE A 251 -23.24 3.64 55.46
N GLU A 252 -23.25 2.98 56.62
CA GLU A 252 -24.48 2.45 57.22
C GLU A 252 -25.42 3.57 57.71
N GLU A 253 -24.86 4.68 58.21
CA GLU A 253 -25.62 5.88 58.57
C GLU A 253 -26.30 6.49 57.34
N ILE A 254 -25.54 6.71 56.27
CA ILE A 254 -26.05 7.25 55.01
C ILE A 254 -27.10 6.33 54.39
N LYS A 255 -26.86 5.01 54.39
CA LYS A 255 -27.80 4.01 53.87
C LYS A 255 -29.10 3.97 54.67
N SER A 256 -29.06 4.18 55.99
CA SER A 256 -30.27 4.26 56.80
C SER A 256 -31.12 5.49 56.46
N ARG A 257 -30.49 6.59 56.03
CA ARG A 257 -31.17 7.87 55.75
C ARG A 257 -31.58 8.03 54.29
N PHE A 258 -30.78 7.51 53.35
CA PHE A 258 -30.93 7.67 51.90
C PHE A 258 -31.00 6.31 51.18
N GLY A 259 -31.69 5.34 51.77
CA GLY A 259 -31.66 3.95 51.33
C GLY A 259 -32.05 3.73 49.86
N GLN A 260 -33.03 4.49 49.35
CA GLN A 260 -33.44 4.40 47.95
C GLN A 260 -32.38 4.99 47.02
N SER A 261 -31.83 6.16 47.34
CA SER A 261 -30.71 6.76 46.59
C SER A 261 -29.48 5.86 46.58
N VAL A 262 -29.11 5.25 47.71
CA VAL A 262 -28.00 4.30 47.80
C VAL A 262 -28.25 3.06 46.93
N ALA A 263 -29.47 2.52 46.92
CA ALA A 263 -29.81 1.38 46.07
C ALA A 263 -29.67 1.72 44.57
N LYS A 264 -30.12 2.91 44.15
CA LYS A 264 -29.99 3.38 42.76
C LYS A 264 -28.53 3.69 42.40
N LEU A 265 -27.75 4.28 43.31
CA LEU A 265 -26.32 4.50 43.14
C LEU A 265 -25.58 3.19 42.90
N ARG A 266 -25.80 2.17 43.74
CA ARG A 266 -25.17 0.85 43.56
C ARG A 266 -25.46 0.28 42.18
N LEU A 267 -26.71 0.34 41.73
CA LEU A 267 -27.09 -0.13 40.41
C LEU A 267 -26.38 0.66 39.30
N TYR A 268 -26.33 1.99 39.42
CA TYR A 268 -25.58 2.83 38.49
C TYR A 268 -24.10 2.44 38.43
N LEU A 269 -23.42 2.32 39.57
CA LEU A 269 -22.01 1.95 39.65
C LEU A 269 -21.73 0.58 38.99
N ILE A 270 -22.62 -0.40 39.19
CA ILE A 270 -22.54 -1.71 38.52
C ILE A 270 -22.65 -1.55 36.99
N LYS A 271 -23.67 -0.82 36.52
CA LYS A 271 -23.91 -0.63 35.08
C LYS A 271 -22.81 0.20 34.42
N HIS A 272 -22.29 1.21 35.11
CA HIS A 272 -21.16 2.01 34.67
C HIS A 272 -19.91 1.15 34.53
N ASN A 273 -19.62 0.29 35.52
CA ASN A 273 -18.49 -0.63 35.43
C ASN A 273 -18.62 -1.60 34.24
N TYR A 274 -19.82 -2.12 33.95
CA TYR A 274 -20.01 -2.92 32.73
C TYR A 274 -19.71 -2.15 31.44
N ALA A 275 -20.04 -0.86 31.38
CA ALA A 275 -19.70 -0.01 30.24
C ALA A 275 -18.17 0.18 30.13
N LEU A 276 -17.48 0.42 31.25
CA LEU A 276 -16.01 0.50 31.29
C LEU A 276 -15.34 -0.81 30.85
N MET A 277 -15.82 -1.96 31.34
CA MET A 277 -15.30 -3.26 30.91
C MET A 277 -15.47 -3.49 29.40
N ALA A 278 -16.60 -3.04 28.83
CA ALA A 278 -16.82 -3.12 27.38
C ALA A 278 -15.88 -2.18 26.60
N GLU A 279 -15.56 -1.02 27.16
CA GLU A 279 -14.58 -0.08 26.60
C GLU A 279 -13.17 -0.69 26.60
N TYR A 280 -12.76 -1.35 27.68
CA TYR A 280 -11.49 -2.10 27.73
C TYR A 280 -11.43 -3.26 26.72
N SER A 281 -12.57 -3.92 26.46
CA SER A 281 -12.62 -4.94 25.40
C SER A 281 -12.40 -4.34 24.01
N ILE A 282 -12.96 -3.16 23.73
CA ILE A 282 -12.72 -2.43 22.46
C ILE A 282 -11.26 -2.02 22.36
N PHE A 283 -10.69 -1.48 23.44
CA PHE A 283 -9.27 -1.13 23.52
C PHE A 283 -8.38 -2.30 23.10
N ALA A 284 -8.61 -3.48 23.71
CA ALA A 284 -7.83 -4.67 23.41
C ALA A 284 -8.03 -5.15 21.96
N ALA A 285 -9.23 -5.02 21.40
CA ALA A 285 -9.52 -5.37 20.01
C ALA A 285 -8.82 -4.42 19.02
N LEU A 286 -8.79 -3.12 19.31
CA LEU A 286 -8.04 -2.14 18.51
C LEU A 286 -6.54 -2.41 18.56
N GLN A 287 -5.99 -2.80 19.71
CA GLN A 287 -4.59 -3.20 19.81
C GLN A 287 -4.29 -4.45 18.96
N ARG A 288 -5.17 -5.46 18.97
CA ARG A 288 -5.04 -6.64 18.09
C ARG A 288 -5.11 -6.27 16.60
N MET A 289 -6.02 -5.36 16.24
CA MET A 289 -6.13 -4.85 14.87
C MET A 289 -4.85 -4.14 14.44
N GLN A 290 -4.26 -3.31 15.30
CA GLN A 290 -2.99 -2.63 15.04
C GLN A 290 -1.85 -3.65 14.80
N ILE A 291 -1.78 -4.71 15.61
CA ILE A 291 -0.84 -5.81 15.40
C ILE A 291 -1.08 -6.49 14.04
N ALA A 292 -2.33 -6.76 13.66
CA ALA A 292 -2.65 -7.38 12.37
C ALA A 292 -2.30 -6.48 11.17
N LEU A 293 -2.43 -5.16 11.33
CA LEU A 293 -2.04 -4.17 10.32
C LEU A 293 -0.52 -4.08 10.13
N LEU A 294 0.26 -4.36 11.18
CA LEU A 294 1.72 -4.30 11.14
C LEU A 294 2.40 -5.63 10.73
N LYS A 295 1.63 -6.73 10.66
CA LYS A 295 2.08 -8.00 10.09
C LYS A 295 1.98 -7.98 8.57
#